data_AF-A0A0F7CIN7-F1
#
_entry.id   AF-A0A0F7CIN7-F1
#
_cell.length_a   1.000
_cell.length_b   1.000
_cell.length_c   1.000
_cell.angle_alpha   90.00
_cell.angle_beta   90.00
_cell.angle_gamma   90.00
#
_symmetry.space_group_name_H-M   'P 1'
#
loop_
_entity.id
_entity.type
_entity.pdbx_description
1 polymer ?
#
loop_
_entity_poly.entity_id
_entity_poly.type
_entity_poly.pdbx_seq_one_letter_code
_entity_poly.pdbx_strand_id
1 'polypeptide(L)' 'MIISVPKALRRLCYIVIFVALSCLFYNIMDLFHSWINPVPDPDIPEGSAVRAFHEIQSGGEAMNPGERLRLYYWYGE' A
#
# COMPACT_ATOMS: atom_id res chain seq x y z
N MET A 1 23.14 -35.21 17.15
CA MET A 1 22.98 -33.84 16.59
C MET A 1 22.83 -32.87 17.77
N ILE A 2 23.95 -32.41 18.34
CA ILE A 2 23.91 -31.42 19.43
C ILE A 2 23.67 -30.08 18.76
N ILE A 3 22.40 -29.69 18.73
CA ILE A 3 21.98 -28.37 18.29
C ILE A 3 22.75 -27.39 19.16
N SER A 4 23.52 -26.52 18.52
CA SER A 4 24.22 -25.44 19.21
C SER A 4 23.17 -24.45 19.71
N VAL A 5 22.61 -24.77 20.88
CA VAL A 5 21.68 -23.96 21.68
C VAL A 5 22.04 -22.46 21.63
N PRO A 6 23.32 -22.03 21.78
CA PRO A 6 23.66 -20.61 21.68
C PRO A 6 23.48 -19.99 20.28
N LYS A 7 23.61 -20.75 19.19
CA LYS A 7 23.38 -20.24 17.82
C LYS A 7 21.89 -20.11 17.49
N ALA A 8 21.04 -20.95 18.08
CA ALA A 8 19.60 -20.84 17.95
C ALA A 8 19.06 -19.67 18.79
N LEU A 9 19.51 -19.55 20.05
CA LEU A 9 19.15 -18.42 20.92
C LEU A 9 19.53 -17.07 20.34
N ARG A 10 20.74 -16.96 19.76
CA ARG A 10 21.17 -15.72 19.10
C ARG A 10 20.24 -15.33 17.95
N ARG A 11 19.81 -16.30 17.13
CA ARG A 11 18.83 -16.06 16.05
C ARG A 11 17.46 -15.65 16.59
N LEU A 12 17.02 -16.28 17.68
CA LEU A 12 15.76 -15.95 18.35
C LEU A 12 15.79 -14.51 18.91
N CYS A 13 16.90 -14.09 19.54
CA CYS A 13 17.07 -12.70 19.98
C CYS A 13 16.98 -11.71 18.83
N TYR A 14 17.60 -11.97 17.67
CA TYR A 14 17.46 -11.08 16.52
C TYR A 14 16.02 -11.00 15.99
N ILE A 15 15.30 -12.12 15.97
CA ILE A 15 13.87 -12.14 15.60
C ILE A 15 13.06 -11.30 16.60
N VAL A 16 13.29 -11.46 17.90
CA VAL A 16 12.60 -10.71 18.95
C VAL A 16 12.89 -9.20 18.82
N ILE A 17 14.15 -8.82 18.59
CA ILE A 17 14.53 -7.41 18.36
C ILE A 17 13.84 -6.86 17.12
N PHE A 18 13.79 -7.64 16.03
CA PHE A 18 13.12 -7.23 14.79
C PHE A 18 11.60 -7.02 14.98
N VAL A 19 10.95 -7.93 15.70
CA VAL A 19 9.52 -7.81 16.04
C VAL A 19 9.29 -6.60 16.93
N ALA A 20 10.12 -6.40 17.96
CA ALA A 20 10.03 -5.23 18.84
C ALA A 20 10.20 -3.92 18.06
N LEU A 21 11.14 -3.87 17.12
CA LEU A 21 11.36 -2.71 16.26
C LEU A 21 10.17 -2.45 15.32
N SER A 22 9.58 -3.50 14.76
CA SER A 22 8.38 -3.39 13.91
C SER A 22 7.19 -2.86 14.70
N CYS A 23 6.98 -3.35 15.92
CA CYS A 23 5.95 -2.83 16.82
C CYS A 23 6.20 -1.36 17.17
N LEU A 24 7.45 -0.98 17.45
CA LEU A 24 7.81 0.40 17.74
C LEU A 24 7.49 1.29 16.53
N PHE A 25 7.87 0.87 15.33
CA PHE A 25 7.58 1.61 14.10
C PHE A 25 6.08 1.75 13.86
N TYR A 26 5.29 0.70 14.08
CA TYR A 26 3.84 0.75 14.00
C TYR A 26 3.25 1.80 14.96
N ASN A 27 3.69 1.83 16.22
CA ASN A 27 3.22 2.84 17.19
C ASN A 27 3.60 4.26 16.78
N ILE A 28 4.79 4.45 16.19
CA ILE A 28 5.17 5.77 15.65
C ILE A 28 4.20 6.16 14.53
N MET A 29 3.96 5.28 13.56
CA MET A 29 3.03 5.56 12.46
C MET A 29 1.61 5.82 12.96
N ASP A 30 1.14 5.09 13.97
CA ASP A 30 -0.16 5.31 14.61
C ASP A 30 -0.24 6.69 15.29
N LEU A 31 0.83 7.10 15.97
CA LEU A 31 0.92 8.45 16.55
C LEU A 31 0.89 9.53 15.47
N PHE A 32 1.59 9.33 14.36
CA PHE A 32 1.54 10.23 13.20
C PHE A 32 0.14 10.25 12.56
N HIS A 33 -0.53 9.11 12.47
CA HIS A 33 -1.89 9.00 11.97
C HIS A 33 -2.89 9.76 12.87
N SER A 34 -2.79 9.57 14.19
CA SER A 34 -3.59 10.33 15.15
C SER A 34 -3.28 11.83 15.13
N TRP A 35 -2.03 12.21 14.82
CA TRP A 35 -1.63 13.62 14.72
C TRP A 35 -2.13 14.26 13.42
N ILE A 36 -2.17 13.51 12.31
CA ILE A 36 -2.61 14.01 11.00
C ILE A 36 -4.14 14.06 10.88
N ASN A 37 -4.85 13.13 11.51
CA ASN A 37 -6.31 13.05 11.51
C ASN A 37 -6.86 13.19 12.93
N PRO A 38 -6.97 14.43 13.47
CA PRO A 38 -7.71 14.68 14.70
C PRO A 38 -9.24 14.62 14.51
N VAL A 39 -9.71 14.39 13.28
CA VAL A 39 -11.12 14.29 12.94
C VAL A 39 -11.47 12.80 12.87
N PRO A 40 -12.48 12.31 13.63
CA PRO A 40 -12.99 10.96 13.43
C PRO A 40 -13.49 10.90 11.98
N ASP A 41 -12.81 10.10 11.14
CA ASP A 41 -13.21 9.92 9.75
C ASP A 41 -14.69 9.52 9.74
N PRO A 42 -15.56 10.26 9.05
CA PRO A 42 -16.95 9.88 8.93
C PRO A 42 -16.99 8.62 8.07
N ASP A 43 -17.42 7.51 8.66
CA ASP A 43 -17.86 6.27 8.01
C ASP A 43 -17.16 5.96 6.68
N ILE A 44 -16.08 5.20 6.74
CA ILE A 44 -15.50 4.53 5.58
C ILE A 44 -16.64 3.79 4.86
N PRO A 45 -17.03 4.17 3.63
CA PRO A 45 -18.06 3.44 2.92
C PRO A 45 -17.50 2.06 2.58
N GLU A 46 -18.06 1.03 3.22
CA GLU A 46 -17.81 -0.35 2.88
C GLU A 46 -18.14 -0.56 1.39
N GLY A 47 -17.12 -0.84 0.60
CA GLY A 47 -17.30 -1.37 -0.75
C GLY A 47 -17.50 -0.33 -1.85
N SER A 48 -16.42 0.35 -2.22
CA SER A 48 -16.10 0.49 -3.64
C SER A 48 -14.62 0.80 -3.79
N ALA A 49 -13.82 -0.24 -4.04
CA ALA A 49 -12.64 -0.03 -4.86
C ALA A 49 -13.19 0.51 -6.18
N VAL A 50 -13.22 1.83 -6.34
CA VAL A 50 -13.63 2.48 -7.59
C VAL A 50 -12.66 1.96 -8.63
N ARG A 51 -13.11 0.92 -9.33
CA ARG A 51 -12.44 0.35 -10.48
C ARG A 51 -12.36 1.52 -11.45
N ALA A 52 -11.18 2.12 -11.61
CA ALA A 52 -10.91 3.22 -12.54
C ALA A 52 -11.06 2.82 -14.03
N PHE A 53 -11.86 1.78 -14.28
CA PHE A 53 -12.35 1.33 -15.56
C PHE A 53 -13.88 1.38 -15.50
N HIS A 54 -14.42 2.56 -15.18
CA HIS A 54 -15.81 2.83 -15.51
C HIS A 54 -15.88 2.82 -17.04
N GLU A 55 -16.73 1.93 -17.56
CA GLU A 55 -17.12 1.77 -18.95
C GLU A 55 -16.57 2.84 -19.89
N ILE A 56 -15.71 2.42 -20.84
CA ILE A 56 -15.62 3.13 -22.10
C ILE A 56 -17.05 3.08 -22.68
N GLN A 57 -17.82 4.13 -22.41
CA GLN A 57 -19.09 4.38 -23.06
C GLN A 57 -18.82 4.26 -24.56
N SER A 58 -19.44 3.25 -25.14
CA SER A 58 -19.59 3.06 -26.57
C SER A 58 -20.55 4.15 -27.10
N GLY A 59 -20.12 5.42 -27.02
CA GLY A 59 -21.04 6.55 -27.22
C GLY A 59 -20.40 7.91 -27.45
N GLY A 60 -19.09 8.04 -27.64
CA GLY A 60 -18.46 9.32 -27.97
C GLY A 60 -17.24 9.11 -28.85
N GLU A 61 -17.34 9.57 -30.11
CA GLU A 61 -16.33 9.66 -31.17
C GLU A 61 -15.19 8.64 -31.14
N ALA A 62 -15.18 7.74 -32.13
CA ALA A 62 -14.10 6.80 -32.38
C ALA A 62 -12.75 7.52 -32.56
N MET A 63 -12.05 7.76 -31.45
CA MET A 63 -10.75 8.40 -31.42
C MET A 63 -9.79 7.55 -32.25
N ASN A 64 -9.19 8.18 -33.25
CA ASN A 64 -8.34 7.49 -34.22
C ASN A 64 -7.19 6.81 -33.46
N PRO A 65 -6.84 5.53 -33.74
CA PRO A 65 -5.75 4.84 -33.07
C PRO A 65 -4.43 5.62 -33.01
N GLY A 66 -4.16 6.52 -33.97
CA GLY A 66 -2.99 7.41 -33.94
C GLY A 66 -3.01 8.46 -32.82
N GLU A 67 -4.18 8.98 -32.45
CA GLU A 67 -4.31 9.95 -31.36
C GLU A 67 -4.11 9.29 -30.00
N ARG A 68 -4.57 8.04 -29.84
CA ARG A 68 -4.27 7.21 -28.67
C ARG A 68 -2.76 6.97 -28.50
N LEU A 69 -2.06 6.64 -29.59
CA LEU A 69 -0.60 6.44 -29.52
C LEU A 69 0.14 7.72 -29.12
N ARG A 70 -0.27 8.86 -29.67
CA ARG A 70 0.34 10.15 -29.33
C ARG A 70 0.13 10.50 -27.86
N LEU A 71 -1.05 10.21 -27.30
CA LEU A 71 -1.36 10.47 -25.90
C LEU A 71 -0.55 9.57 -24.97
N TYR A 72 -0.42 8.29 -25.31
CA TYR A 72 0.47 7.34 -24.62
C TYR A 72 1.91 7.86 -24.55
N TYR A 73 2.45 8.31 -25.69
CA TYR A 73 3.82 8.82 -25.76
C TYR A 73 4.03 10.13 -24.97
N TRP A 74 2.97 10.91 -24.75
CA TRP A 74 3.07 12.23 -24.12
C TRP A 74 2.80 12.20 -22.62
N TYR A 75 1.86 11.37 -22.17
CA TYR A 75 1.51 11.20 -20.76
C TYR A 75 2.34 10.12 -20.05
N GLY A 76 2.95 9.19 -20.79
CA GLY A 76 3.94 8.27 -20.27
C GLY A 76 3.43 7.24 -19.26
N GLU A 77 2.23 6.68 -19.48
CA GLU A 77 1.85 5.40 -18.83
C GLU A 77 2.58 4.21 -19.44
#